data_AF-A0A358M862-F1
#
_entry.id   AF-A0A358M862-F1
#
_cell.length_a   1.000
_cell.length_b   1.000
_cell.length_c   1.000
_cell.angle_alpha   90.00
_cell.angle_beta   90.00
_cell.angle_gamma   90.00
#
_symmetry.space_group_name_H-M   'P 1'
#
loop_
_entity.id
_entity.type
_entity.pdbx_description
1 polymer ?
#
loop_
_entity_poly.entity_id
_entity_poly.type
_entity_poly.pdbx_seq_one_letter_code
_entity_poly.pdbx_strand_id
1 'polypeptide(L)' 'MKFFVLLGDGMADDPVKELGNQTPLQKANKPVMDHMAKYAELGLVKTVPDHLNPPGSDIAN' A
#
# COMPACT_ATOMS: atom_id res chain seq x y z
N MET A 1 6.57 -9.20 -23.92
CA MET A 1 6.81 -8.84 -22.51
C MET A 1 5.72 -9.50 -21.66
N LYS A 2 6.01 -9.90 -20.42
CA LYS A 2 5.00 -10.37 -19.45
C LYS A 2 5.04 -9.44 -18.25
N PHE A 3 3.89 -9.20 -17.63
CA PHE A 3 3.75 -8.33 -16.46
C PHE A 3 3.07 -9.08 -15.33
N PHE A 4 3.35 -8.65 -14.10
CA PHE A 4 2.71 -9.12 -12.87
C PHE A 4 2.28 -7.90 -12.07
N VAL A 5 1.03 -7.90 -11.61
CA VAL A 5 0.46 -6.85 -10.77
C VAL A 5 0.16 -7.47 -9.41
N LEU A 6 0.67 -6.85 -8.34
CA LEU A 6 0.42 -7.24 -6.96
C LEU A 6 -0.37 -6.11 -6.29
N LEU A 7 -1.57 -6.42 -5.82
CA LEU A 7 -2.40 -5.52 -5.04
C LEU A 7 -2.45 -5.99 -3.58
N GLY A 8 -1.95 -5.18 -2.67
CA GLY A 8 -2.11 -5.41 -1.23
C GLY A 8 -3.45 -4.87 -0.76
N ASP A 9 -4.46 -5.74 -0.63
CA ASP A 9 -5.80 -5.36 -0.16
C ASP A 9 -5.71 -4.77 1.26
N GLY A 10 -6.27 -3.56 1.43
CA GLY A 10 -6.23 -2.82 2.69
C GLY A 10 -4.81 -2.55 3.23
N MET A 11 -3.77 -2.52 2.39
CA MET A 11 -2.38 -2.42 2.86
C MET A 11 -2.01 -1.01 3.36
N ALA A 12 -2.71 0.02 2.92
CA ALA A 12 -2.54 1.38 3.43
C ALA A 12 -3.19 1.49 4.81
N ASP A 13 -2.52 2.20 5.72
CA ASP A 13 -2.98 2.39 7.09
C ASP A 13 -2.36 3.68 7.67
N ASP A 14 -2.91 4.12 8.79
CA ASP A 14 -2.42 5.25 9.55
C ASP A 14 -1.28 4.83 10.52
N PRO A 15 -0.45 5.79 10.96
CA PRO A 15 0.50 5.55 12.04
C PRO A 15 -0.18 5.17 13.36
N VAL A 16 0.30 4.11 14.00
CA VAL A 16 -0.28 3.55 15.24
C VAL A 16 0.69 3.73 16.40
N LYS A 17 0.21 4.19 17.57
CA LYS A 17 1.05 4.52 18.75
C LYS A 17 1.79 3.29 19.27
N GLU A 18 1.11 2.14 19.34
CA GLU A 18 1.62 0.85 19.79
C GLU A 18 2.75 0.32 18.90
N LEU A 19 2.84 0.80 17.65
CA LEU A 19 3.90 0.46 16.70
C LEU A 19 5.07 1.45 16.73
N GLY A 20 5.05 2.42 17.64
CA GLY A 20 6.03 3.52 17.71
C GLY A 20 5.73 4.64 16.72
N ASN A 21 4.44 4.93 16.49
CA ASN A 21 3.96 5.89 15.48
C ASN A 21 4.38 5.53 14.04
N GLN A 22 4.36 4.23 13.73
CA GLN A 22 4.59 3.70 12.39
C GLN A 22 3.28 3.07 11.87
N THR A 23 3.10 3.00 10.55
CA THR A 23 2.05 2.15 9.96
C THR A 23 2.42 0.67 10.13
N PRO A 24 1.46 -0.27 10.04
CA PRO A 24 1.75 -1.70 10.05
C PRO A 24 2.73 -2.11 8.94
N LEU A 25 2.60 -1.53 7.74
CA LEU A 25 3.52 -1.79 6.63
C LEU A 25 4.94 -1.31 6.95
N GLN A 26 5.10 -0.15 7.59
CA GLN A 26 6.41 0.34 8.03
C GLN A 26 7.03 -0.55 9.11
N LYS A 27 6.22 -1.04 10.05
CA LYS A 27 6.69 -1.87 11.17
C LYS A 27 7.05 -3.31 10.75
N ALA A 28 6.36 -3.84 9.75
CA ALA A 28 6.51 -5.22 9.30
C ALA A 28 7.93 -5.51 8.75
N ASN A 29 8.44 -6.72 9.05
CA ASN A 29 9.67 -7.24 8.48
C ASN A 29 9.42 -7.73 7.04
N LYS A 30 9.80 -6.94 6.04
CA LYS A 30 9.50 -7.17 4.61
C LYS A 30 10.74 -7.00 3.71
N PRO A 31 11.81 -7.80 3.91
CA PRO A 31 13.12 -7.55 3.31
C PRO A 31 13.11 -7.54 1.78
N VAL A 32 12.23 -8.30 1.15
CA VAL A 32 12.09 -8.34 -0.32
C VAL A 32 11.46 -7.05 -0.84
N MET A 33 10.37 -6.58 -0.24
CA MET A 33 9.72 -5.32 -0.62
C MET A 33 10.66 -4.13 -0.38
N ASP A 34 11.33 -4.11 0.78
CA ASP A 34 12.29 -3.06 1.14
C ASP A 34 13.51 -3.05 0.20
N HIS A 35 13.96 -4.22 -0.27
CA HIS A 35 15.02 -4.32 -1.27
C HIS A 35 14.55 -3.83 -2.64
N MET A 36 13.37 -4.24 -3.10
CA MET A 36 12.81 -3.83 -4.40
C MET A 36 12.58 -2.32 -4.47
N ALA A 37 12.10 -1.70 -3.39
CA ALA A 37 11.82 -0.27 -3.32
C ALA A 37 13.03 0.61 -3.64
N LYS A 38 14.27 0.13 -3.40
CA LYS A 38 15.51 0.86 -3.71
C LYS A 38 15.81 1.01 -5.20
N TYR A 39 15.19 0.15 -6.02
CA TYR A 39 15.40 0.11 -7.48
C TYR A 39 14.11 0.39 -8.26
N ALA A 40 13.01 0.67 -7.55
CA ALA A 40 11.70 0.94 -8.12
C ALA A 40 11.44 2.44 -8.22
N GLU A 41 10.50 2.80 -9.10
CA GLU A 41 9.83 4.09 -9.02
C GLU A 41 8.72 3.99 -7.97
N LEU A 42 8.72 4.91 -7.00
CA LEU A 42 7.78 4.93 -5.88
C LEU A 42 6.84 6.12 -6.02
N GLY A 43 5.58 5.93 -5.65
CA GLY A 43 4.59 7.00 -5.68
C GLY A 43 3.34 6.63 -4.89
N LEU A 44 2.47 7.63 -4.70
CA LEU A 44 1.12 7.43 -4.19
C LEU A 44 0.16 7.35 -5.37
N VAL A 45 -0.79 6.42 -5.29
CA VAL A 45 -1.84 6.25 -6.30
C VAL A 45 -3.20 6.45 -5.65
N LYS A 46 -4.03 7.28 -6.27
CA LYS A 46 -5.45 7.40 -5.93
C LYS A 46 -6.24 6.62 -6.98
N THR A 47 -6.77 5.47 -6.57
CA THR A 47 -7.52 4.56 -7.46
C THR A 47 -9.00 4.89 -7.53
N VAL A 48 -9.54 5.62 -6.54
CA VAL A 48 -10.97 5.94 -6.44
C VAL A 48 -11.19 7.47 -6.34
N PRO A 49 -12.14 8.04 -7.11
CA PRO A 49 -12.59 9.44 -6.96
C PRO A 49 -13.20 9.76 -5.58
N ASP A 50 -13.07 11.01 -5.12
CA ASP A 50 -13.50 11.40 -3.75
C ASP A 50 -14.99 11.19 -3.46
N HIS A 51 -15.83 11.29 -4.49
CA HIS A 51 -17.29 11.17 -4.36
C HIS A 51 -17.77 9.72 -4.16
N LEU A 52 -16.87 8.73 -4.23
CA LEU A 52 -17.16 7.31 -4.03
C LEU A 52 -16.58 6.76 -2.71
N ASN A 53 -16.26 7.63 -1.75
CA ASN A 53 -15.74 7.22 -0.44
C ASN A 53 -16.85 6.86 0.57
N PRO A 54 -16.65 5.83 1.44
CA PRO A 54 -15.54 4.88 1.41
C PRO A 54 -15.75 3.80 0.34
N PRO A 55 -14.72 3.45 -0.46
CA PRO A 55 -14.87 2.44 -1.50
C PRO A 55 -14.94 1.03 -0.92
N GLY A 56 -15.77 0.19 -1.54
CA GLY A 56 -15.64 -1.27 -1.43
C GLY A 56 -14.58 -1.81 -2.40
N SER A 57 -14.17 -3.07 -2.17
CA SER A 57 -13.21 -3.77 -3.04
C SER A 57 -13.70 -3.94 -4.48
N ASP A 58 -15.01 -3.88 -4.72
CA ASP A 58 -15.65 -3.94 -6.04
C ASP A 58 -15.37 -2.71 -6.91
N ILE A 59 -15.14 -1.55 -6.28
CA ILE A 59 -14.83 -0.29 -6.97
C ILE A 59 -13.32 -0.04 -7.05
N ALA A 60 -12.53 -0.59 -6.11
CA ALA A 60 -11.12 -0.26 -5.94
C ALA A 60 -10.12 -1.16 -6.69
N ASN A 61 -10.55 -2.35 -7.17
CA ASN A 61 -9.69 -3.40 -7.75
C ASN A 61 -9.73 -3.46 -9.27
#